data_AF-A0A068ZWD7-F1
#
_entry.id   AF-A0A068ZWD7-F1
#
_cell.length_a   1.000
_cell.length_b   1.000
_cell.length_c   1.000
_cell.angle_alpha   90.00
_cell.angle_beta   90.00
_cell.angle_gamma   90.00
#
_symmetry.space_group_name_H-M   'P 1'
#
loop_
_entity.id
_entity.type
_entity.pdbx_description
1 polymer ?
#
loop_
_entity_poly.entity_id
_entity_poly.type
_entity_poly.pdbx_seq_one_letter_code
_entity_poly.pdbx_strand_id
1 'polypeptide(L)' 'MYNLLKLMIEQKNYSTKEDLQHKIDVFYTVNRITEEQYLELTGLLNKEETQVEPTV' A
#
# COMPACT_ATOMS: atom_id res chain seq x y z
N MET A 1 10.36 -4.40 -6.50
CA MET A 1 9.04 -4.75 -5.95
C MET A 1 8.26 -3.52 -5.49
N TYR A 2 8.92 -2.59 -4.80
CA TYR A 2 8.31 -1.31 -4.39
C TYR A 2 7.59 -0.54 -5.50
N ASN A 3 8.19 -0.37 -6.69
CA ASN A 3 7.51 0.30 -7.81
C ASN A 3 6.18 -0.35 -8.20
N LEU A 4 6.05 -1.69 -8.07
CA LEU A 4 4.81 -2.40 -8.36
C LEU A 4 3.74 -2.12 -7.30
N LEU A 5 4.13 -2.16 -6.02
CA LEU A 5 3.23 -1.85 -4.90
C LEU A 5 2.78 -0.39 -4.94
N LYS A 6 3.70 0.53 -5.23
CA LYS A 6 3.41 1.95 -5.41
C LYS A 6 2.42 2.19 -6.55
N LEU A 7 2.64 1.53 -7.69
CA LEU A 7 1.75 1.62 -8.85
C LEU A 7 0.38 0.99 -8.58
N MET A 8 0.30 -0.06 -7.75
CA MET A 8 -0.97 -0.60 -7.26
C MET A 8 -1.70 0.39 -6.35
N ILE A 9 -0.98 1.11 -5.49
CA ILE A 9 -1.52 2.17 -4.62
C ILE A 9 -2.11 3.28 -5.51
N GLU A 10 -1.30 3.85 -6.40
CA GLU A 10 -1.70 4.95 -7.30
C GLU A 10 -2.86 4.58 -8.25
N GLN A 11 -2.91 3.32 -8.71
CA GLN A 11 -4.01 2.85 -9.57
C GLN A 11 -5.24 2.40 -8.78
N LYS A 12 -5.21 2.46 -7.44
CA LYS A 12 -6.22 1.83 -6.57
C LYS A 12 -6.50 0.39 -6.98
N ASN A 13 -5.45 -0.33 -7.39
CA ASN A 13 -5.51 -1.72 -7.83
C ASN A 13 -5.46 -2.67 -6.63
N TYR A 14 -6.36 -2.44 -5.69
CA TYR A 14 -6.51 -3.22 -4.47
C TYR A 14 -7.98 -3.15 -4.02
N SER A 15 -8.51 -4.26 -3.52
CA SER A 15 -9.93 -4.32 -3.10
C SER A 15 -10.17 -3.56 -1.80
N THR A 16 -9.25 -3.68 -0.87
CA THR A 16 -9.28 -3.03 0.44
C THR A 16 -7.85 -2.70 0.85
N LYS A 17 -7.70 -1.66 1.66
CA LYS A 17 -6.42 -1.33 2.29
C LYS A 17 -5.81 -2.55 2.95
N GLU A 18 -6.60 -3.34 3.68
CA GLU A 18 -6.13 -4.54 4.35
C GLU A 18 -5.48 -5.53 3.39
N ASP A 19 -6.06 -5.77 2.20
CA ASP A 19 -5.48 -6.69 1.21
C ASP A 19 -4.11 -6.19 0.70
N LEU A 20 -4.01 -4.90 0.41
CA LEU A 20 -2.76 -4.30 -0.04
C LEU A 20 -1.72 -4.25 1.09
N GLN A 21 -2.13 -3.92 2.31
CA GLN A 21 -1.29 -3.90 3.49
C GLN A 21 -0.74 -5.31 3.78
N HIS A 22 -1.59 -6.33 3.66
CA HIS A 22 -1.20 -7.74 3.80
C HIS A 22 -0.19 -8.14 2.71
N LYS A 23 -0.40 -7.69 1.46
CA LYS A 23 0.61 -7.88 0.40
C LYS A 23 1.94 -7.22 0.76
N ILE A 24 1.93 -5.95 1.17
CA ILE A 24 3.15 -5.22 1.54
C ILE A 24 3.87 -5.94 2.70
N ASP A 25 3.15 -6.43 3.70
CA ASP A 25 3.68 -7.19 4.84
C ASP A 25 4.29 -8.54 4.42
N VAL A 26 3.61 -9.29 3.54
CA VAL A 26 4.16 -10.52 2.94
C VAL A 26 5.45 -10.21 2.16
N PHE A 27 5.47 -9.14 1.36
CA PHE A 27 6.67 -8.72 0.60
C PHE A 27 7.82 -8.30 1.53
N TYR A 28 7.51 -7.66 2.65
CA TYR A 28 8.50 -7.33 3.67
C TYR A 28 9.04 -8.57 4.37
N THR A 29 8.15 -9.50 4.76
CA THR A 29 8.49 -10.78 5.39
C THR A 29 9.41 -11.62 4.50
N VAL A 30 9.18 -11.65 3.20
CA VAL A 30 10.06 -12.34 2.24
C VAL A 30 11.30 -11.52 1.85
N ASN A 31 11.59 -10.42 2.55
CA ASN A 31 12.72 -9.52 2.28
C ASN A 31 12.77 -8.99 0.83
N ARG A 32 11.61 -8.85 0.16
CA ARG A 32 11.49 -8.29 -1.20
C ARG A 32 11.46 -6.77 -1.21
N ILE A 33 11.15 -6.15 -0.07
CA ILE A 33 11.19 -4.71 0.16
C ILE A 33 11.88 -4.45 1.50
N THR A 34 12.48 -3.27 1.65
CA THR A 34 13.08 -2.81 2.91
C THR A 34 12.03 -2.19 3.82
N GLU A 35 12.36 -2.05 5.11
CA GLU A 35 11.51 -1.39 6.09
C GLU A 35 11.12 0.04 5.67
N GLU A 36 12.08 0.80 5.15
CA GLU A 36 11.82 2.15 4.62
C GLU A 36 10.77 2.13 3.51
N GLN A 37 10.89 1.19 2.57
CA GLN A 37 9.92 1.04 1.47
C GLN A 37 8.55 0.57 1.99
N TYR A 38 8.52 -0.30 3.00
CA TYR A 38 7.29 -0.74 3.67
C TYR A 38 6.56 0.44 4.32
N LEU A 39 7.28 1.27 5.10
CA LEU A 39 6.75 2.45 5.77
C LEU A 39 6.24 3.48 4.76
N GLU A 40 6.98 3.69 3.67
CA GLU A 40 6.58 4.64 2.63
C GLU A 40 5.33 4.18 1.88
N LEU A 41 5.25 2.90 1.49
CA LEU A 41 4.08 2.32 0.84
C LEU A 41 2.85 2.33 1.76
N THR A 42 3.03 1.98 3.04
CA THR A 42 1.98 2.05 4.05
C THR A 42 1.51 3.49 4.28
N GLY A 43 2.42 4.46 4.25
CA GLY A 43 2.11 5.88 4.32
C GLY A 43 1.31 6.36 3.11
N LEU A 44 1.73 5.99 1.90
CA LEU A 44 1.02 6.31 0.66
C LEU A 44 -0.39 5.71 0.65
N LEU A 45 -0.53 4.45 1.06
CA LEU A 45 -1.81 3.76 1.16
C LEU A 45 -2.79 4.47 2.10
N ASN A 46 -2.34 4.86 3.30
CA ASN A 46 -3.17 5.63 4.24
C ASN A 46 -3.49 7.05 3.73
N LYS A 47 -2.58 7.65 2.96
CA LYS A 47 -2.77 9.00 2.40
C LYS A 47 -3.81 9.02 1.27
N GLU A 48 -3.84 8.00 0.42
CA GLU A 48 -4.85 7.89 -0.65
C GLU A 48 -6.27 7.58 -0.14
N GLU A 49 -6.39 6.94 1.02
CA GLU A 49 -7.67 6.68 1.67
C GLU A 49 -8.33 7.97 2.19
N THR A 50 -7.53 8.98 2.58
CA THR A 50 -8.02 10.31 2.99
C THR A 50 -8.72 11.09 1.86
N GLN A 51 -8.62 10.64 0.59
CA GLN A 51 -9.34 11.27 -0.53
C GLN A 51 -10.66 10.59 -0.92
N VAL A 52 -11.16 9.63 -0.13
CA VAL A 52 -12.54 9.16 -0.23
C VAL A 52 -13.30 9.54 1.02
N GLU A 53 -13.67 10.82 1.11
CA GLU A 53 -14.73 11.25 2.02
C GLU A 53 -15.95 10.35 1.77
N PRO A 54 -16.45 9.59 2.76
CA PRO A 54 -17.76 8.98 2.65
C PRO A 54 -18.74 10.14 2.60
N THR A 55 -19.25 10.43 1.40
CA THR A 55 -20.36 11.35 1.21
C THR A 55 -21.52 10.82 2.06
N VAL A 56 -21.79 11.53 3.15
CA VAL A 56 -22.95 11.35 4.03
C VAL A 56 -24.22 11.76 3.32
#